data_AF-X6HXY8-F1
#
_entry.id   AF-X6HXY8-F1
#
_cell.length_a   1.000
_cell.length_b   1.000
_cell.length_c   1.000
_cell.angle_alpha   90.00
_cell.angle_beta   90.00
_cell.angle_gamma   90.00
#
_symmetry.space_group_name_H-M   'P 1'
#
loop_
_entity.id
_entity.type
_entity.pdbx_description
1 polymer ?
#
loop_
_entity_poly.entity_id
_entity_poly.type
_entity_poly.pdbx_seq_one_letter_code
_entity_poly.pdbx_strand_id
1 'polypeptide(L)'
;MAQKLALQWSPEQIGGWLKRAYPGDPSMRISHEAIYRSLFIQSRGVLKKELTAHLRTKRQMRLGKGAQSNRTGQGQILDMVSIRERPAEAEDRAIPGHWA
;
A
#
# COMPACT_ATOMS: atom_id res chain seq x y z
N MET A 1 -6.88 9.80 -16.22
CA MET A 1 -5.88 9.09 -15.37
C MET A 1 -4.56 9.86 -15.29
N ALA A 2 -3.86 10.10 -16.41
CA ALA A 2 -2.56 10.80 -16.43
C ALA A 2 -2.57 12.18 -15.74
N GLN A 3 -3.61 12.99 -15.96
CA GLN A 3 -3.78 14.28 -15.27
C GLN A 3 -3.86 14.15 -13.74
N LYS A 4 -4.46 13.07 -13.21
CA LYS A 4 -4.53 12.83 -11.77
C LYS A 4 -3.18 12.37 -11.21
N LEU A 5 -2.41 11.60 -11.98
CA LEU A 5 -1.03 11.27 -11.62
C LEU A 5 -0.14 12.53 -11.56
N ALA A 6 -0.29 13.46 -12.50
CA ALA A 6 0.43 14.74 -12.46
C ALA A 6 0.12 15.57 -11.20
N LEU A 7 -1.12 15.44 -10.68
CA LEU A 7 -1.55 16.01 -9.40
C LEU A 7 -1.08 15.19 -8.16
N GLN A 8 -0.18 14.23 -8.35
CA GLN A 8 0.38 13.35 -7.32
C GLN A 8 -0.64 12.41 -6.64
N TRP A 9 -1.74 12.07 -7.33
CA TRP A 9 -2.69 11.12 -6.78
C TRP A 9 -2.15 9.70 -6.86
N SER A 10 -2.36 8.91 -5.79
CA SER A 10 -2.02 7.50 -5.80
C SER A 10 -2.95 6.70 -6.72
N PRO A 11 -2.50 5.56 -7.27
CA PRO A 11 -3.37 4.66 -8.02
C PRO A 11 -4.63 4.21 -7.26
N GLU A 12 -4.57 4.10 -5.94
CA GLU A 12 -5.75 3.85 -5.08
C GLU A 12 -6.73 5.02 -5.10
N GLN A 13 -6.24 6.25 -4.96
CA GLN A 13 -7.07 7.45 -5.03
C GLN A 13 -7.72 7.60 -6.41
N ILE A 14 -6.97 7.30 -7.48
CA ILE A 14 -7.49 7.34 -8.84
C ILE A 14 -8.58 6.28 -9.04
N GLY A 15 -8.38 5.04 -8.58
CA GLY A 15 -9.40 3.99 -8.65
C GLY A 15 -10.67 4.36 -7.89
N GLY A 16 -10.53 4.90 -6.67
CA GLY A 16 -11.66 5.38 -5.87
C GLY A 16 -12.36 6.60 -6.48
N TRP A 17 -11.64 7.45 -7.22
CA TRP A 17 -12.23 8.57 -7.95
C TRP A 17 -12.98 8.13 -9.20
N LEU A 18 -12.43 7.19 -9.98
CA LEU A 18 -13.11 6.65 -11.16
C LEU A 18 -14.48 6.07 -10.80
N LYS A 19 -14.57 5.30 -9.70
CA LYS A 19 -15.84 4.77 -9.20
C LYS A 19 -16.86 5.86 -8.85
N ARG A 20 -16.41 7.01 -8.33
CA ARG A 20 -17.28 8.12 -7.93
C ARG A 20 -17.68 9.02 -9.10
N ALA A 21 -16.75 9.26 -10.03
CA ALA A 21 -16.98 10.09 -11.20
C ALA A 21 -17.88 9.41 -12.25
N TYR A 22 -17.85 8.07 -12.31
CA TYR A 22 -18.60 7.28 -13.27
C TYR A 22 -19.45 6.19 -12.58
N PRO A 23 -20.46 6.57 -11.79
CA PRO A 23 -21.23 5.60 -11.00
C PRO A 23 -22.06 4.65 -11.88
N GLY A 24 -22.49 5.11 -13.05
CA GLY A 24 -23.32 4.35 -14.00
C GLY A 24 -22.54 3.50 -15.01
N ASP A 25 -21.21 3.59 -15.04
CA ASP A 25 -20.37 2.84 -15.97
C ASP A 25 -19.56 1.77 -15.23
N PRO A 26 -19.93 0.48 -15.33
CA PRO A 26 -19.20 -0.61 -14.70
C PRO A 26 -17.76 -0.76 -15.21
N SER A 27 -17.46 -0.32 -16.43
CA SER A 27 -16.10 -0.38 -17.00
C SER A 27 -15.12 0.54 -16.27
N MET A 28 -15.63 1.57 -15.59
CA MET A 28 -14.84 2.52 -14.80
C MET A 28 -14.54 2.00 -13.39
N ARG A 29 -14.95 0.77 -13.04
CA ARG A 29 -14.58 0.08 -11.80
C ARG A 29 -13.17 -0.51 -11.88
N ILE A 30 -12.19 0.33 -12.21
CA ILE A 30 -10.81 -0.07 -12.41
C ILE A 30 -10.11 -0.16 -11.05
N SER A 31 -9.55 -1.35 -10.73
CA SER A 31 -8.75 -1.54 -9.51
C SER A 31 -7.41 -0.81 -9.59
N HIS A 32 -6.86 -0.39 -8.45
CA HIS A 32 -5.52 0.22 -8.41
C HIS A 32 -4.43 -0.70 -8.98
N GLU A 33 -4.60 -2.03 -8.89
CA GLU A 33 -3.70 -3.00 -9.51
C GLU A 33 -3.76 -2.95 -11.05
N ALA A 34 -4.95 -2.75 -11.64
CA ALA A 34 -5.08 -2.56 -13.09
C ALA A 34 -4.42 -1.26 -13.55
N ILE A 35 -4.52 -0.20 -12.73
CA ILE A 35 -3.81 1.08 -12.95
C ILE A 35 -2.29 0.88 -12.89
N TYR A 36 -1.80 0.14 -11.90
CA TYR A 36 -0.38 -0.22 -11.86
C TYR A 36 0.04 -1.04 -13.10
N ARG A 37 -0.76 -2.04 -13.49
CA ARG A 37 -0.46 -2.86 -14.68
C ARG A 37 -0.41 -2.03 -15.95
N SER A 38 -1.35 -1.11 -16.20
CA SER A 38 -1.30 -0.26 -17.39
C SER A 38 -0.05 0.63 -17.40
N LEU A 39 0.33 1.19 -16.25
CA LEU A 39 1.57 1.98 -16.12
C LEU A 39 2.84 1.17 -16.39
N PHE A 40 2.88 -0.12 -16.02
CA PHE A 40 4.07 -0.95 -16.21
C PHE A 40 4.11 -1.72 -17.55
N ILE A 41 2.97 -2.14 -18.08
CA ILE A 41 2.86 -3.00 -19.29
C ILE A 41 2.77 -2.16 -20.56
N GLN A 42 2.00 -1.06 -20.57
CA GLN A 42 1.78 -0.26 -21.78
C GLN A 42 2.89 0.77 -22.05
N SER A 43 3.81 0.97 -21.11
CA SER A 43 4.76 2.10 -21.16
C SER A 43 6.19 1.67 -21.50
N ARG A 44 6.47 1.45 -22.78
CA ARG A 44 7.86 1.45 -23.32
C ARG A 44 8.18 2.86 -23.82
N GLY A 45 8.80 3.71 -22.99
CA GLY A 45 9.21 5.06 -23.42
C GLY A 45 9.39 6.09 -22.29
N VAL A 46 9.84 7.30 -22.66
CA VAL A 46 10.11 8.44 -21.77
C VAL A 46 8.88 8.84 -20.95
N LEU A 47 7.68 8.75 -21.54
CA LEU A 47 6.40 9.01 -20.88
C LEU A 47 6.20 8.16 -19.61
N LYS A 48 6.79 6.96 -19.52
CA LYS A 48 6.78 6.16 -18.29
C LYS A 48 7.50 6.88 -17.16
N LYS A 49 8.70 7.41 -17.42
CA LYS A 49 9.56 8.01 -16.38
C LYS A 49 8.86 9.20 -15.73
N GLU A 50 8.18 10.02 -16.52
CA GLU A 50 7.41 11.16 -16.03
C GLU A 50 6.22 10.70 -15.17
N LEU A 51 5.42 9.75 -15.66
CA LEU A 51 4.26 9.25 -14.90
C LEU A 51 4.65 8.47 -13.63
N THR A 52 5.73 7.69 -13.67
CA THR A 52 6.25 7.00 -12.47
C THR A 52 6.95 7.93 -11.49
N ALA A 53 7.47 9.09 -11.92
CA ALA A 53 8.05 10.08 -11.02
C ALA A 53 7.03 10.65 -10.02
N HIS A 54 5.75 10.69 -10.41
CA HIS A 54 4.66 11.12 -9.53
C HIS A 54 4.21 10.04 -8.54
N LEU A 55 4.64 8.78 -8.68
CA LEU A 55 4.33 7.75 -7.70
C LEU A 55 5.23 7.94 -6.46
N ARG A 56 4.61 7.97 -5.29
CA ARG A 56 5.30 8.00 -3.98
C ARG A 56 6.38 6.93 -3.86
N THR A 57 6.11 5.75 -4.38
CA THR A 57 7.08 4.66 -4.47
C THR A 57 7.78 4.71 -5.82
N LYS A 58 9.04 5.13 -5.86
CA LYS A 58 9.91 5.18 -7.06
C LYS A 58 10.28 3.80 -7.63
N ARG A 59 9.48 2.76 -7.37
CA ARG A 59 9.77 1.38 -7.79
C ARG A 59 9.67 1.28 -9.31
N GLN A 60 10.74 0.84 -9.96
CA GLN A 60 10.78 0.68 -11.42
C GLN A 60 9.99 -0.54 -11.91
N MET A 61 9.75 -1.51 -11.03
CA MET A 61 8.95 -2.70 -11.28
C MET A 61 7.98 -2.98 -10.13
N ARG A 62 6.83 -3.55 -10.48
CA ARG A 62 5.86 -4.08 -9.52
C ARG A 62 6.48 -5.27 -8.77
N LEU A 63 6.39 -5.25 -7.45
CA LEU A 63 6.53 -6.46 -6.64
C LEU A 63 5.14 -7.03 -6.38
N GLY A 64 4.95 -8.33 -6.60
CA GLY A 64 3.72 -9.01 -6.20
C GLY A 64 3.51 -8.91 -4.69
N LYS A 65 2.26 -8.95 -4.22
CA LYS A 65 1.93 -8.86 -2.78
C LYS A 65 2.68 -9.89 -1.93
N GLY A 66 2.96 -11.09 -2.46
CA GLY A 66 3.80 -12.12 -1.82
C GLY A 66 5.31 -11.93 -1.94
N ALA A 67 5.80 -11.06 -2.83
CA ALA A 67 7.24 -10.83 -3.01
C ALA A 67 7.86 -10.00 -1.87
N GLN A 68 7.03 -9.26 -1.10
CA GLN A 68 7.47 -8.61 0.14
C GLN A 68 7.54 -9.59 1.32
N SER A 69 6.75 -10.68 1.29
CA SER A 69 6.69 -11.68 2.37
C SER A 69 7.99 -12.45 2.55
N ASN A 70 8.86 -12.48 1.53
CA ASN A 70 10.15 -13.18 1.58
C ASN A 70 11.33 -12.26 1.93
N ARG A 71 11.06 -11.04 2.41
CA ARG A 71 12.09 -10.18 3.02
C ARG A 71 12.28 -10.66 4.45
N THR A 72 13.19 -11.62 4.62
CA THR A 72 13.70 -12.17 5.89
C THR A 72 14.27 -11.08 6.81
N GLY A 73 13.41 -10.23 7.39
CA GLY A 73 13.85 -9.18 8.30
C GLY A 73 12.92 -7.97 8.50
N GLN A 74 11.75 -7.89 7.88
CA GLN A 74 10.76 -6.84 8.24
C GLN A 74 9.73 -7.39 9.22
N GLY A 75 9.96 -7.15 10.52
CA GLY A 75 8.97 -7.41 11.57
C GLY A 75 9.47 -8.12 12.83
N GLN A 76 10.78 -8.37 12.99
CA GLN A 76 11.29 -8.77 14.30
C GLN A 76 11.31 -7.55 15.21
N ILE A 77 10.37 -7.49 16.16
CA ILE A 77 10.47 -6.62 17.31
C ILE A 77 11.69 -7.12 18.09
N LEU A 78 12.77 -6.33 18.16
CA LEU A 78 13.89 -6.63 19.03
C LEU A 78 13.36 -6.76 20.47
N ASP A 79 13.79 -7.80 21.16
CA ASP A 79 13.40 -8.10 22.56
C ASP A 79 11.91 -8.39 22.77
N MET A 80 11.28 -9.10 21.82
CA MET A 80 9.91 -9.57 21.99
C MET A 80 9.81 -10.57 23.15
N VAL A 81 9.29 -10.10 24.29
CA VAL A 81 8.96 -10.95 25.44
C VAL A 81 7.71 -11.78 25.12
N SER A 82 7.76 -13.07 25.42
CA SER A 82 6.61 -13.96 25.21
C SER A 82 5.46 -13.55 26.11
N ILE A 83 4.21 -13.64 25.62
CA ILE A 83 3.02 -13.41 26.47
C ILE A 83 3.00 -14.36 27.69
N ARG A 84 3.67 -15.52 27.60
CA ARG A 84 3.81 -16.46 28.72
C ARG A 84 4.76 -15.99 29.82
N GLU A 85 5.64 -15.03 29.51
CA GLU A 85 6.60 -14.43 30.44
C GLU A 85 6.05 -13.11 31.03
N ARG A 86 4.78 -12.78 30.75
CA ARG A 86 4.13 -11.59 31.30
C ARG A 86 4.07 -11.72 32.84
N PRO A 87 4.54 -10.71 33.59
CA PRO A 87 4.51 -10.75 35.05
C PRO A 87 3.07 -10.68 35.57
N ALA A 88 2.83 -11.28 36.74
CA ALA A 88 1.49 -11.43 37.33
C ALA A 88 0.80 -10.09 37.61
N GLU A 89 1.56 -9.01 37.84
CA GLU A 89 1.00 -7.67 38.07
C GLU A 89 0.24 -7.13 36.84
N ALA A 90 0.47 -7.68 35.64
CA ALA A 90 -0.26 -7.31 34.44
C ALA A 90 -1.70 -7.84 34.40
N GLU A 91 -2.02 -8.90 35.16
CA GLU A 91 -3.40 -9.38 35.29
C GLU A 91 -4.21 -8.52 36.26
N ASP A 92 -3.56 -7.98 37.29
CA ASP A 92 -4.20 -7.20 38.35
C ASP A 92 -4.76 -5.86 37.83
N ARG A 93 -4.21 -5.34 36.72
CA ARG A 93 -4.67 -4.11 36.03
C ARG A 93 -4.82 -2.88 36.95
N ALA A 94 -4.33 -2.96 38.17
CA ALA A 94 -4.43 -1.92 39.19
C ALA A 94 -3.50 -0.73 38.92
N ILE A 95 -2.58 -0.87 37.97
CA ILE A 95 -1.62 0.17 37.58
C ILE A 95 -2.01 0.75 36.20
N PRO A 96 -2.16 2.08 36.07
CA PRO A 96 -2.38 2.74 34.79
C PRO A 96 -1.26 2.40 33.78
N GLY A 97 -1.60 1.69 32.71
CA GLY A 97 -0.65 1.23 31.67
C GLY A 97 -0.82 -0.24 31.25
N HIS A 98 -1.54 -1.04 32.04
CA HIS A 98 -1.73 -2.48 31.81
C HIS A 98 -3.03 -2.86 31.06
N TRP A 99 -3.69 -1.91 30.40
CA TRP A 99 -4.87 -2.18 29.57
C TRP A 99 -4.46 -2.61 28.15
N ALA A 100 -4.03 -3.86 28.01
CA ALA A 100 -3.84 -4.52 26.71
C ALA A 100 -4.11 -6.02 26.81
#